data_AF-A0A3S1B356-F1
#
_entry.id   AF-A0A3S1B356-F1
#
_cell.length_a   1.000
_cell.length_b   1.000
_cell.length_c   1.000
_cell.angle_alpha   90.00
_cell.angle_beta   90.00
_cell.angle_gamma   90.00
#
_symmetry.space_group_name_H-M   'P 1'
#
loop_
_entity.id
_entity.type
_entity.pdbx_description
1 polymer ?
#
loop_
_entity_poly.entity_id
_entity_poly.type
_entity_poly.pdbx_seq_one_letter_code
_entity_poly.pdbx_strand_id
1 'polypeptide(L)'
;MDKGKALSYMTLGSILLFTASLTACNGSGNDIYKATASPSGTHPASETGREKAGDPLGEYDPPIEITTVRNLSDIVENNVLSVLKDETFEDNRWTRLYEDQLGIKIRNNWVVKGNDTSDPYLQKMNVTLASGDLPDVIPVNATQLKQLADSDQIEDMTDLYEEYASPLLKEILSQEGSGPFDAATFDGRLMAIPQTGSSIEQAQFVWIRTDWLDKLGLHAPRTMDDVLAISKAFAERDPDGNNQKDTFGLAITKELWGGSMGLEGFMAGYGAYPNIWLEDGSGKLAYGSVQPEMKKALKALQDMNKNGELDPEFGVKEGSKISEVIASGKIGMEYGQQWNSIWPLQLNKNNDPDAQWRAFPIVSDSEHPAKVPLKFSTTKFFAVRKGAAHPEAVIKLFNIHVEKNWGVTQENDYYYAPRDSESVWQLSMVQPAPTRKNLELYRTLDEVRKTGDKSNLSGEAKAIQQKLDAYASGSKEGFALWGWERIYGSEGAEGVVDQYDRNKQFLLDKFAGAPTPTMVERQSTLDKMQNETFIRIILGAPIEEFDKFVGDWKKLGGEQMTKEVNDYYASMKE
;
A
#
# COMPACT_ATOMS: atom_id res chain seq x y z
N MET A 1 -50.65 -10.55 -1.68
CA MET A 1 -51.04 -9.56 -0.67
C MET A 1 -49.99 -8.48 -0.69
N ASP A 2 -50.42 -7.34 -1.19
CA ASP A 2 -49.65 -6.20 -1.64
C ASP A 2 -49.45 -5.21 -0.48
N LYS A 3 -48.22 -4.74 -0.22
CA LYS A 3 -47.95 -3.49 0.53
C LYS A 3 -46.56 -2.94 0.20
N GLY A 4 -46.52 -1.97 -0.72
CA GLY A 4 -45.44 -0.99 -0.83
C GLY A 4 -45.60 0.18 0.14
N LYS A 5 -44.50 0.91 0.40
CA LYS A 5 -44.40 2.33 0.81
C LYS A 5 -43.00 2.81 0.38
N ALA A 6 -42.84 3.65 -0.65
CA ALA A 6 -43.01 5.11 -0.68
C ALA A 6 -41.94 5.86 0.13
N LEU A 7 -40.91 6.35 -0.57
CA LEU A 7 -39.90 7.32 -0.10
C LEU A 7 -40.34 8.71 -0.58
N SER A 8 -40.51 9.67 0.34
CA SER A 8 -40.77 11.08 0.01
C SER A 8 -39.49 11.90 0.16
N TYR A 9 -39.17 12.64 -0.89
CA TYR A 9 -38.26 13.79 -0.88
C TYR A 9 -38.96 15.02 -0.32
N MET A 10 -38.28 15.83 0.50
CA MET A 10 -38.61 17.25 0.62
C MET A 10 -37.38 18.10 0.97
N THR A 11 -37.34 19.23 0.27
CA THR A 11 -36.25 20.18 0.06
C THR A 11 -36.34 21.38 1.01
N LEU A 12 -35.18 22.03 1.19
CA LEU A 12 -34.88 23.45 1.44
C LEU A 12 -35.68 24.27 2.48
N GLY A 13 -34.91 24.96 3.34
CA GLY A 13 -35.36 26.17 4.05
C GLY A 13 -34.21 26.89 4.75
N SER A 14 -33.55 27.80 4.04
CA SER A 14 -32.62 28.81 4.59
C SER A 14 -33.37 29.84 5.45
N ILE A 15 -32.72 30.41 6.48
CA ILE A 15 -32.91 31.81 6.94
C ILE A 15 -31.66 32.26 7.74
N LEU A 16 -31.08 33.39 7.28
CA LEU A 16 -30.11 34.25 7.95
C LEU A 16 -30.75 35.07 9.08
N LEU A 17 -29.96 35.52 10.07
CA LEU A 17 -29.84 36.93 10.56
C LEU A 17 -29.07 36.93 11.91
N PHE A 18 -27.88 37.57 11.98
CA PHE A 18 -27.58 38.86 12.67
C PHE A 18 -28.05 38.90 14.16
N THR A 19 -27.27 39.28 15.17
CA THR A 19 -26.43 40.48 15.32
C THR A 19 -25.66 40.42 16.65
N ALA A 20 -24.55 41.17 16.71
CA ALA A 20 -23.64 41.40 17.84
C ALA A 20 -24.22 42.21 19.02
N SER A 21 -23.51 42.21 20.15
CA SER A 21 -23.15 43.36 21.05
C SER A 21 -22.83 42.84 22.47
N LEU A 22 -21.57 42.87 22.92
CA LEU A 22 -20.87 43.95 23.65
C LEU A 22 -21.16 44.05 25.16
N THR A 23 -20.10 43.79 25.94
CA THR A 23 -19.62 44.45 27.19
C THR A 23 -20.53 44.60 28.41
N ALA A 24 -20.02 44.13 29.57
CA ALA A 24 -19.76 44.98 30.74
C ALA A 24 -18.92 44.24 31.81
N CYS A 25 -17.79 44.84 32.19
CA CYS A 25 -17.04 44.55 33.41
C CYS A 25 -17.72 45.17 34.63
N ASN A 26 -17.51 44.60 35.83
CA ASN A 26 -16.64 45.17 36.89
C ASN A 26 -17.14 44.96 38.34
N GLY A 27 -16.18 44.63 39.22
CA GLY A 27 -16.15 44.91 40.68
C GLY A 27 -16.90 43.94 41.60
N SER A 28 -16.45 43.58 42.82
CA SER A 28 -15.27 43.93 43.64
C SER A 28 -15.44 43.33 45.04
N GLY A 29 -14.35 42.92 45.71
CA GLY A 29 -14.20 42.83 47.20
C GLY A 29 -14.21 41.41 47.80
N ASN A 30 -13.05 40.85 48.19
CA ASN A 30 -12.42 40.82 49.54
C ASN A 30 -13.18 39.92 50.55
N ASP A 31 -12.60 38.95 51.28
CA ASP A 31 -11.40 39.03 52.14
C ASP A 31 -10.85 37.64 52.60
N ILE A 32 -9.52 37.57 52.68
CA ILE A 32 -8.65 37.09 53.78
C ILE A 32 -8.67 35.61 54.24
N TYR A 33 -7.52 34.93 54.08
CA TYR A 33 -6.85 34.22 55.18
C TYR A 33 -5.31 34.42 55.11
N LYS A 34 -4.72 34.78 56.26
CA LYS A 34 -3.28 35.01 56.51
C LYS A 34 -2.52 33.69 56.71
N ALA A 35 -1.28 33.63 56.24
CA ALA A 35 -0.18 32.97 56.96
C ALA A 35 1.20 33.54 56.58
N THR A 36 1.84 34.14 57.60
CA THR A 36 3.28 34.27 57.96
C THR A 36 4.42 34.07 56.96
N ALA A 37 5.43 34.93 57.08
CA ALA A 37 6.61 35.04 56.22
C ALA A 37 7.93 34.48 56.82
N SER A 38 8.75 33.90 55.91
CA SER A 38 10.23 33.92 55.78
C SER A 38 11.12 32.97 56.63
N PRO A 39 12.35 32.57 56.17
CA PRO A 39 13.15 33.19 55.09
C PRO A 39 13.85 32.26 54.06
N SER A 40 14.12 32.85 52.89
CA SER A 40 15.28 32.68 51.99
C SER A 40 15.94 31.30 51.84
N GLY A 41 15.68 30.67 50.70
CA GLY A 41 16.58 29.71 50.05
C GLY A 41 16.58 30.00 48.55
N THR A 42 17.73 30.38 48.01
CA THR A 42 17.96 30.65 46.59
C THR A 42 17.76 29.35 45.79
N HIS A 43 16.70 29.28 44.99
CA HIS A 43 16.57 28.30 43.92
C HIS A 43 16.88 29.00 42.58
N PRO A 44 17.69 28.37 41.70
CA PRO A 44 17.98 28.95 40.40
C PRO A 44 16.70 29.05 39.59
N ALA A 45 16.60 30.12 38.80
CA ALA A 45 15.54 30.31 37.83
C ALA A 45 15.42 29.06 36.96
N SER A 46 14.21 28.50 36.90
CA SER A 46 13.80 27.54 35.89
C SER A 46 14.17 28.10 34.52
N GLU A 47 15.14 27.48 33.84
CA GLU A 47 15.29 27.63 32.39
C GLU A 47 13.99 27.10 31.77
N THR A 48 13.17 28.04 31.32
CA THR A 48 12.04 27.79 30.41
C THR A 48 12.55 27.07 29.18
N GLY A 49 11.84 26.00 28.79
CA GLY A 49 12.20 25.05 27.73
C GLY A 49 12.59 25.73 26.43
N ARG A 50 13.89 25.75 26.16
CA ARG A 50 14.39 25.78 24.80
C ARG A 50 14.57 24.34 24.36
N GLU A 51 14.00 24.04 23.20
CA GLU A 51 14.33 22.86 22.41
C GLU A 51 15.84 22.58 22.48
N LYS A 52 16.22 21.37 22.88
CA LYS A 52 17.60 20.91 22.72
C LYS A 52 17.77 20.52 21.26
N ALA A 53 18.70 21.19 20.58
CA ALA A 53 19.11 20.79 19.23
C ALA A 53 19.41 19.28 19.20
N GLY A 54 18.86 18.60 18.19
CA GLY A 54 18.98 17.16 18.01
C GLY A 54 18.15 16.28 18.96
N ASP A 55 17.11 16.81 19.62
CA ASP A 55 16.11 15.97 20.29
C ASP A 55 15.08 15.43 19.28
N PRO A 56 15.03 14.11 19.00
CA PRO A 56 14.13 13.50 18.01
C PRO A 56 12.64 13.73 18.30
N LEU A 57 12.27 14.01 19.55
CA LEU A 57 10.89 14.24 20.01
C LEU A 57 10.75 15.55 20.82
N GLY A 58 11.70 16.47 20.69
CA GLY A 58 11.67 17.74 21.42
C GLY A 58 10.50 18.64 21.00
N GLU A 59 9.74 19.12 21.99
CA GLU A 59 8.58 20.01 21.84
C GLU A 59 8.99 21.45 21.48
N TYR A 60 8.18 22.10 20.63
CA TYR A 60 8.27 23.53 20.36
C TYR A 60 7.39 24.36 21.32
N ASP A 61 8.02 25.27 22.07
CA ASP A 61 7.34 26.29 22.89
C ASP A 61 7.87 27.69 22.54
N PRO A 62 7.07 28.58 21.92
CA PRO A 62 5.66 28.39 21.56
C PRO A 62 5.44 27.41 20.39
N PRO A 63 4.22 26.82 20.25
CA PRO A 63 3.92 25.94 19.13
C PRO A 63 4.13 26.58 17.76
N ILE A 64 4.62 25.78 16.82
CA ILE A 64 4.83 26.15 15.41
C ILE A 64 3.69 25.66 14.53
N GLU A 65 3.53 26.27 13.35
CA GLU A 65 2.63 25.79 12.30
C GLU A 65 3.46 25.24 11.12
N ILE A 66 3.10 24.06 10.63
CA ILE A 66 3.65 23.44 9.42
C ILE A 66 2.53 23.32 8.40
N THR A 67 2.77 23.85 7.20
CA THR A 67 1.84 23.72 6.09
C THR A 67 2.12 22.47 5.25
N THR A 68 1.07 21.83 4.74
CA THR A 68 1.16 20.68 3.82
C THR A 68 -0.04 20.57 2.88
N VAL A 69 -0.09 19.52 2.08
CA VAL A 69 -1.20 19.18 1.18
C VAL A 69 -1.51 17.70 1.27
N ARG A 70 -2.80 17.31 1.19
CA ARG A 70 -3.22 15.93 1.45
C ARG A 70 -4.33 15.47 0.51
N ASN A 71 -4.44 14.15 0.35
CA ASN A 71 -5.61 13.51 -0.22
C ASN A 71 -6.50 12.92 0.89
N LEU A 72 -7.81 12.85 0.65
CA LEU A 72 -8.77 12.12 1.48
C LEU A 72 -9.26 10.89 0.72
N SER A 73 -8.78 9.71 1.10
CA SER A 73 -9.15 8.46 0.46
C SER A 73 -10.56 8.01 0.86
N ASP A 74 -11.22 7.26 -0.01
CA ASP A 74 -12.52 6.64 0.29
C ASP A 74 -12.41 5.67 1.48
N ILE A 75 -11.23 5.07 1.69
CA ILE A 75 -10.97 4.20 2.85
C ILE A 75 -11.05 5.01 4.14
N VAL A 76 -10.37 6.16 4.22
CA VAL A 76 -10.44 7.02 5.41
C VAL A 76 -11.84 7.56 5.61
N GLU A 77 -12.48 8.04 4.55
CA GLU A 77 -13.84 8.59 4.65
C GLU A 77 -14.83 7.52 5.15
N ASN A 78 -14.82 6.33 4.56
CA ASN A 78 -15.83 5.30 4.83
C ASN A 78 -15.50 4.41 6.03
N ASN A 79 -14.23 4.10 6.29
CA ASN A 79 -13.87 3.14 7.35
C ASN A 79 -13.41 3.84 8.65
N VAL A 80 -13.01 5.12 8.56
CA VAL A 80 -12.48 5.88 9.70
C VAL A 80 -13.44 6.97 10.12
N LEU A 81 -13.61 8.03 9.32
CA LEU A 81 -14.41 9.20 9.69
C LEU A 81 -15.92 8.90 9.73
N SER A 82 -16.37 7.87 9.01
CA SER A 82 -17.76 7.40 9.12
C SER A 82 -18.03 6.65 10.44
N VAL A 83 -17.00 6.18 11.13
CA VAL A 83 -17.11 5.42 12.38
C VAL A 83 -16.78 6.31 13.58
N LEU A 84 -15.65 7.00 13.53
CA LEU A 84 -15.13 7.86 14.59
C LEU A 84 -15.72 9.28 14.47
N LYS A 85 -16.94 9.45 14.97
CA LYS A 85 -17.73 10.68 14.78
C LYS A 85 -17.17 11.96 15.42
N ASP A 86 -16.29 11.80 16.41
CA ASP A 86 -15.62 12.92 17.09
C ASP A 86 -14.29 13.30 16.41
N GLU A 87 -13.97 12.70 15.26
CA GLU A 87 -12.77 13.00 14.48
C GLU A 87 -13.14 13.64 13.13
N THR A 88 -12.33 14.62 12.73
CA THR A 88 -12.35 15.21 11.39
C THR A 88 -10.97 15.04 10.75
N PHE A 89 -10.85 15.33 9.47
CA PHE A 89 -9.55 15.21 8.80
C PHE A 89 -8.53 16.26 9.31
N GLU A 90 -9.02 17.41 9.77
CA GLU A 90 -8.24 18.51 10.34
C GLU A 90 -8.03 18.40 11.87
N ASP A 91 -9.04 17.90 12.60
CA ASP A 91 -9.00 17.68 14.06
C ASP A 91 -9.12 16.19 14.40
N ASN A 92 -7.93 15.62 14.53
CA ASN A 92 -7.48 14.26 14.71
C ASN A 92 -6.99 13.77 16.05
N ARG A 93 -7.02 12.45 16.32
CA ARG A 93 -6.06 11.87 17.26
C ARG A 93 -4.60 12.16 16.89
N TRP A 94 -4.25 12.16 15.60
CA TRP A 94 -2.89 12.45 15.16
C TRP A 94 -2.55 13.94 15.20
N THR A 95 -3.44 14.81 14.71
CA THR A 95 -3.17 16.26 14.74
C THR A 95 -3.10 16.81 16.17
N ARG A 96 -3.94 16.31 17.09
CA ARG A 96 -3.85 16.61 18.52
C ARG A 96 -2.55 16.08 19.15
N LEU A 97 -2.15 14.84 18.83
CA LEU A 97 -0.86 14.29 19.30
C LEU A 97 0.32 15.17 18.86
N TYR A 98 0.32 15.66 17.61
CA TYR A 98 1.37 16.53 17.10
C TYR A 98 1.43 17.87 17.83
N GLU A 99 0.27 18.48 18.11
CA GLU A 99 0.20 19.71 18.90
C GLU A 99 0.65 19.47 20.35
N ASP A 100 0.11 18.44 21.01
CA ASP A 100 0.29 18.20 22.44
C ASP A 100 1.69 17.69 22.81
N GLN A 101 2.35 16.91 21.95
CA GLN A 101 3.66 16.30 22.26
C GLN A 101 4.84 16.96 21.56
N LEU A 102 4.60 17.60 20.42
CA LEU A 102 5.67 18.23 19.65
C LEU A 102 5.50 19.75 19.55
N GLY A 103 4.35 20.33 19.93
CA GLY A 103 4.07 21.73 19.67
C GLY A 103 3.92 22.02 18.17
N ILE A 104 3.50 21.05 17.35
CA ILE A 104 3.38 21.20 15.89
C ILE A 104 1.91 21.19 15.45
N LYS A 105 1.46 22.30 14.87
CA LYS A 105 0.14 22.43 14.25
C LYS A 105 0.22 22.15 12.77
N ILE A 106 -0.63 21.25 12.27
CA ILE A 106 -0.70 20.93 10.85
C ILE A 106 -1.78 21.77 10.17
N ARG A 107 -1.40 22.51 9.13
CA ARG A 107 -2.35 23.23 8.27
C ARG A 107 -2.30 22.67 6.84
N ASN A 108 -3.41 22.09 6.39
CA ASN A 108 -3.54 21.67 5.00
C ASN A 108 -3.86 22.91 4.14
N ASN A 109 -2.97 23.29 3.22
CA ASN A 109 -3.26 24.33 2.22
C ASN A 109 -4.40 23.90 1.29
N TRP A 110 -4.53 22.60 1.03
CA TRP A 110 -5.70 22.01 0.40
C TRP A 110 -5.80 20.51 0.72
N VAL A 111 -7.03 19.99 0.62
CA VAL A 111 -7.35 18.56 0.68
C VAL A 111 -8.20 18.21 -0.54
N VAL A 112 -7.85 17.13 -1.25
CA VAL A 112 -8.60 16.64 -2.43
C VAL A 112 -9.04 15.21 -2.20
N LYS A 113 -10.27 14.85 -2.57
CA LYS A 113 -10.75 13.47 -2.51
C LYS A 113 -10.02 12.57 -3.51
N GLY A 114 -9.75 11.34 -3.11
CA GLY A 114 -9.06 10.33 -3.91
C GLY A 114 -7.76 9.85 -3.26
N ASN A 115 -6.92 9.18 -4.04
CA ASN A 115 -5.57 8.77 -3.64
C ASN A 115 -4.51 9.69 -4.29
N ASP A 116 -3.25 9.49 -3.92
CA ASP A 116 -2.09 10.25 -4.39
C ASP A 116 -1.74 10.01 -5.87
N THR A 117 -2.38 9.04 -6.52
CA THR A 117 -2.25 8.76 -7.95
C THR A 117 -3.47 9.17 -8.78
N SER A 118 -4.51 9.71 -8.13
CA SER A 118 -5.75 10.11 -8.81
C SER A 118 -5.56 11.39 -9.64
N ASP A 119 -6.21 11.46 -10.81
CA ASP A 119 -6.15 12.63 -11.69
C ASP A 119 -6.44 13.97 -10.97
N PRO A 120 -7.48 14.09 -10.10
CA PRO A 120 -7.74 15.34 -9.41
C PRO A 120 -6.59 15.76 -8.47
N TYR A 121 -5.99 14.79 -7.76
CA TYR A 121 -4.87 15.04 -6.88
C TYR A 121 -3.62 15.46 -7.67
N LEU A 122 -3.27 14.70 -8.71
CA LEU A 122 -2.12 14.98 -9.56
C LEU A 122 -2.23 16.34 -10.25
N GLN A 123 -3.41 16.72 -10.74
CA GLN A 123 -3.64 18.05 -11.31
C GLN A 123 -3.42 19.16 -10.28
N LYS A 124 -3.97 19.01 -9.06
CA LYS A 124 -3.81 20.01 -8.00
C LYS A 124 -2.36 20.12 -7.52
N MET A 125 -1.66 18.98 -7.42
CA MET A 125 -0.23 18.94 -7.10
C MET A 125 0.59 19.65 -8.17
N ASN A 126 0.38 19.33 -9.46
CA ASN A 126 1.12 19.96 -10.56
C ASN A 126 0.95 21.49 -10.60
N VAL A 127 -0.26 22.00 -10.31
CA VAL A 127 -0.49 23.46 -10.18
C VAL A 127 0.28 24.05 -9.00
N THR A 128 0.33 23.34 -7.86
CA THR A 128 1.08 23.78 -6.65
C THR A 128 2.58 23.83 -6.94
N LEU A 129 3.12 22.81 -7.60
CA LEU A 129 4.54 22.77 -7.96
C LEU A 129 4.90 23.86 -8.98
N ALA A 130 4.05 24.07 -9.99
CA ALA A 130 4.29 25.07 -11.04
C ALA A 130 4.17 26.52 -10.56
N SER A 131 3.34 26.81 -9.54
CA SER A 131 3.21 28.16 -9.00
C SER A 131 4.40 28.58 -8.13
N GLY A 132 5.14 27.61 -7.57
CA GLY A 132 6.18 27.84 -6.57
C GLY A 132 5.65 28.24 -5.19
N ASP A 133 4.33 28.31 -5.01
CA ASP A 133 3.67 28.54 -3.71
C ASP A 133 3.58 27.21 -2.94
N LEU A 134 4.76 26.71 -2.59
CA LEU A 134 4.93 25.40 -1.97
C LEU A 134 4.55 25.46 -0.48
N PRO A 135 3.85 24.45 0.07
CA PRO A 135 3.74 24.30 1.52
C PRO A 135 5.12 23.95 2.11
N ASP A 136 5.26 24.03 3.43
CA ASP A 136 6.53 23.74 4.12
C ASP A 136 6.98 22.30 3.90
N VAL A 137 6.04 21.34 3.92
CA VAL A 137 6.29 19.92 3.66
C VAL A 137 5.35 19.41 2.56
N ILE A 138 5.94 18.75 1.57
CA ILE A 138 5.26 18.34 0.34
C ILE A 138 5.44 16.83 0.11
N PRO A 139 4.37 16.02 0.16
CA PRO A 139 4.44 14.63 -0.29
C PRO A 139 4.51 14.60 -1.83
N VAL A 140 5.61 14.07 -2.37
CA VAL A 140 5.89 14.02 -3.81
C VAL A 140 6.23 12.60 -4.25
N ASN A 141 5.95 12.29 -5.52
CA ASN A 141 6.52 11.10 -6.16
C ASN A 141 7.95 11.37 -6.66
N ALA A 142 8.65 10.33 -7.11
CA ALA A 142 10.04 10.45 -7.54
C ALA A 142 10.27 11.46 -8.69
N THR A 143 9.33 11.57 -9.64
CA THR A 143 9.41 12.56 -10.73
C THR A 143 9.32 13.98 -10.21
N GLN A 144 8.34 14.25 -9.34
CA GLN A 144 8.14 15.56 -8.73
C GLN A 144 9.29 15.93 -7.79
N LEU A 145 9.82 14.95 -7.04
CA LEU A 145 11.00 15.15 -6.21
C LEU A 145 12.21 15.59 -7.05
N LYS A 146 12.48 14.88 -8.15
CA LYS A 146 13.56 15.26 -9.07
C LYS A 146 13.37 16.67 -9.61
N GLN A 147 12.16 17.02 -10.03
CA GLN A 147 11.86 18.37 -10.54
C GLN A 147 12.17 19.45 -9.51
N LEU A 148 11.80 19.24 -8.24
CA LEU A 148 12.05 20.17 -7.15
C LEU A 148 13.54 20.26 -6.77
N ALA A 149 14.26 19.13 -6.83
CA ALA A 149 15.69 19.08 -6.58
C ALA A 149 16.48 19.83 -7.68
N ASP A 150 16.16 19.56 -8.95
CA ASP A 150 16.79 20.21 -10.11
C ASP A 150 16.55 21.74 -10.12
N SER A 151 15.40 22.20 -9.62
CA SER A 151 15.04 23.62 -9.52
C SER A 151 15.49 24.30 -8.23
N ASP A 152 16.19 23.59 -7.34
CA ASP A 152 16.70 24.09 -6.05
C ASP A 152 15.58 24.69 -5.15
N GLN A 153 14.39 24.07 -5.18
CA GLN A 153 13.21 24.53 -4.43
C GLN A 153 13.02 23.84 -3.07
N ILE A 154 13.85 22.85 -2.74
CA ILE A 154 13.73 22.03 -1.54
C ILE A 154 15.05 21.97 -0.76
N GLU A 155 14.96 21.73 0.55
CA GLU A 155 16.09 21.68 1.48
C GLU A 155 16.93 20.42 1.33
N ASP A 156 18.21 20.55 1.70
CA ASP A 156 19.09 19.42 1.96
C ASP A 156 18.77 18.86 3.35
N MET A 157 18.24 17.63 3.38
CA MET A 157 17.79 16.95 4.60
C MET A 157 18.87 16.03 5.18
N THR A 158 20.07 15.99 4.62
CA THR A 158 21.12 15.01 4.98
C THR A 158 21.50 15.10 6.45
N ASP A 159 21.98 16.27 6.89
CA ASP A 159 22.42 16.46 8.28
C ASP A 159 21.24 16.42 9.25
N LEU A 160 20.08 16.96 8.84
CA LEU A 160 18.86 16.96 9.64
C LEU A 160 18.36 15.54 9.91
N TYR A 161 18.38 14.66 8.90
CA TYR A 161 18.01 13.25 9.07
C TYR A 161 18.97 12.55 10.03
N GLU A 162 20.27 12.79 9.89
CA GLU A 162 21.24 12.16 10.78
C GLU A 162 21.09 12.60 12.23
N GLU A 163 20.83 13.89 12.46
CA GLU A 163 20.69 14.50 13.78
C GLU A 163 19.34 14.18 14.45
N TYR A 164 18.22 14.27 13.70
CA TYR A 164 16.87 14.20 14.29
C TYR A 164 16.19 12.85 14.12
N ALA A 165 16.59 11.97 13.20
CA ALA A 165 15.92 10.68 13.07
C ALA A 165 16.27 9.76 14.26
N SER A 166 15.24 9.28 14.96
CA SER A 166 15.41 8.35 16.06
C SER A 166 16.00 7.01 15.58
N PRO A 167 16.68 6.24 16.45
CA PRO A 167 17.16 4.91 16.10
C PRO A 167 16.07 3.99 15.53
N LEU A 168 14.86 4.02 16.11
CA LEU A 168 13.72 3.24 15.64
C LEU A 168 13.28 3.68 14.23
N LEU A 169 13.27 4.98 13.96
CA LEU A 169 12.93 5.48 12.62
C LEU A 169 13.98 5.03 11.59
N LYS A 170 15.27 5.16 11.91
CA LYS A 170 16.36 4.70 11.03
C LYS A 170 16.27 3.20 10.77
N GLU A 171 15.98 2.40 11.79
CA GLU A 171 15.75 0.96 11.67
C GLU A 171 14.61 0.68 10.68
N ILE A 172 13.43 1.27 10.90
CA ILE A 172 12.24 1.02 10.06
C ILE A 172 12.46 1.43 8.60
N LEU A 173 12.98 2.64 8.35
CA LEU A 173 13.18 3.13 6.98
C LEU A 173 14.30 2.38 6.23
N SER A 174 15.16 1.62 6.94
CA SER A 174 16.22 0.82 6.32
C SER A 174 15.79 -0.59 5.92
N GLN A 175 14.57 -1.04 6.28
CA GLN A 175 14.13 -2.43 6.09
C GLN A 175 14.00 -2.86 4.61
N GLU A 176 13.85 -1.92 3.69
CA GLU A 176 13.83 -2.17 2.23
C GLU A 176 15.22 -2.01 1.57
N GLY A 177 16.28 -1.91 2.37
CA GLY A 177 17.62 -1.59 1.89
C GLY A 177 17.78 -0.10 1.57
N SER A 178 18.80 0.23 0.77
CA SER A 178 19.15 1.61 0.45
C SER A 178 18.22 2.25 -0.59
N GLY A 179 17.53 1.46 -1.42
CA GLY A 179 16.74 1.93 -2.57
C GLY A 179 15.83 3.13 -2.29
N PRO A 180 15.04 3.15 -1.20
CA PRO A 180 14.25 4.33 -0.81
C PRO A 180 15.06 5.61 -0.62
N PHE A 181 16.24 5.53 -0.01
CA PHE A 181 17.13 6.68 0.19
C PHE A 181 17.88 7.04 -1.09
N ASP A 182 18.29 6.04 -1.87
CA ASP A 182 18.94 6.22 -3.18
C ASP A 182 18.01 6.99 -4.13
N ALA A 183 16.71 6.68 -4.13
CA ALA A 183 15.69 7.37 -4.91
C ALA A 183 15.47 8.83 -4.46
N ALA A 184 15.80 9.16 -3.21
CA ALA A 184 15.64 10.47 -2.62
C ALA A 184 16.94 11.30 -2.61
N THR A 185 18.06 10.73 -3.06
CA THR A 185 19.38 11.36 -3.01
C THR A 185 19.78 11.90 -4.38
N PHE A 186 20.14 13.18 -4.43
CA PHE A 186 20.59 13.86 -5.65
C PHE A 186 21.91 14.57 -5.37
N ASP A 187 22.93 14.34 -6.20
CA ASP A 187 24.29 14.88 -6.01
C ASP A 187 24.85 14.64 -4.60
N GLY A 188 24.58 13.46 -4.03
CA GLY A 188 25.03 13.07 -2.68
C GLY A 188 24.27 13.71 -1.52
N ARG A 189 23.20 14.46 -1.79
CA ARG A 189 22.35 15.11 -0.78
C ARG A 189 20.98 14.45 -0.71
N LEU A 190 20.52 14.13 0.50
CA LEU A 190 19.18 13.61 0.74
C LEU A 190 18.18 14.76 0.59
N MET A 191 17.39 14.76 -0.48
CA MET A 191 16.49 15.90 -0.78
C MET A 191 15.07 15.72 -0.23
N ALA A 192 14.75 14.55 0.32
CA ALA A 192 13.45 14.27 0.95
C ALA A 192 13.53 13.05 1.88
N ILE A 193 12.62 12.96 2.85
CA ILE A 193 12.49 11.77 3.70
C ILE A 193 11.60 10.75 2.99
N PRO A 194 12.09 9.54 2.66
CA PRO A 194 11.26 8.52 2.04
C PRO A 194 10.25 7.96 3.04
N GLN A 195 9.02 7.71 2.58
CA GLN A 195 8.08 6.84 3.30
C GLN A 195 8.16 5.45 2.70
N THR A 196 8.91 4.56 3.36
CA THR A 196 9.16 3.21 2.85
C THR A 196 7.89 2.40 2.68
N GLY A 197 7.66 1.90 1.47
CA GLY A 197 6.66 0.87 1.19
C GLY A 197 7.20 -0.51 1.51
N SER A 198 6.33 -1.50 1.75
CA SER A 198 6.77 -2.89 1.86
C SER A 198 6.70 -3.59 0.52
N SER A 199 7.84 -4.04 0.01
CA SER A 199 7.86 -4.81 -1.24
C SER A 199 7.33 -6.22 -1.02
N ILE A 200 7.52 -6.82 0.16
CA ILE A 200 7.06 -8.19 0.43
C ILE A 200 5.54 -8.33 0.48
N GLU A 201 4.81 -7.26 0.83
CA GLU A 201 3.34 -7.22 0.78
C GLU A 201 2.80 -7.38 -0.65
N GLN A 202 3.64 -7.18 -1.67
CA GLN A 202 3.28 -7.36 -3.06
C GLN A 202 3.45 -8.81 -3.54
N ALA A 203 3.91 -9.72 -2.67
CA ALA A 203 4.06 -11.13 -2.98
C ALA A 203 2.78 -11.70 -3.59
N GLN A 204 2.95 -12.45 -4.68
CA GLN A 204 1.86 -13.05 -5.42
C GLN A 204 1.59 -14.47 -4.93
N PHE A 205 0.32 -14.85 -4.97
CA PHE A 205 -0.20 -16.19 -4.69
C PHE A 205 -1.09 -16.63 -5.83
N VAL A 206 -1.32 -17.94 -5.95
CA VAL A 206 -2.47 -18.46 -6.70
C VAL A 206 -3.56 -18.79 -5.70
N TRP A 207 -4.65 -18.03 -5.75
CA TRP A 207 -5.85 -18.27 -4.96
C TRP A 207 -6.75 -19.26 -5.69
N ILE A 208 -7.18 -20.32 -5.02
CA ILE A 208 -7.96 -21.41 -5.63
C ILE A 208 -9.16 -21.77 -4.76
N ARG A 209 -10.32 -22.03 -5.40
CA ARG A 209 -11.50 -22.64 -4.80
C ARG A 209 -11.20 -24.07 -4.31
N THR A 210 -10.95 -24.23 -3.02
CA THR A 210 -10.63 -25.55 -2.44
C THR A 210 -11.84 -26.46 -2.38
N ASP A 211 -13.05 -25.92 -2.21
CA ASP A 211 -14.29 -26.69 -2.27
C ASP A 211 -14.54 -27.28 -3.67
N TRP A 212 -14.10 -26.57 -4.73
CA TRP A 212 -14.12 -27.11 -6.09
C TRP A 212 -13.05 -28.18 -6.33
N LEU A 213 -11.85 -28.03 -5.76
CA LEU A 213 -10.84 -29.08 -5.78
C LEU A 213 -11.38 -30.37 -5.17
N ASP A 214 -11.99 -30.28 -3.98
CA ASP A 214 -12.56 -31.42 -3.27
C ASP A 214 -13.69 -32.09 -4.06
N LYS A 215 -14.64 -31.30 -4.58
CA LYS A 215 -15.76 -31.81 -5.38
C LYS A 215 -15.30 -32.55 -6.64
N LEU A 216 -14.21 -32.10 -7.26
CA LEU A 216 -13.65 -32.70 -8.47
C LEU A 216 -12.59 -33.76 -8.21
N GLY A 217 -12.23 -34.02 -6.94
CA GLY A 217 -11.17 -34.97 -6.57
C GLY A 217 -9.78 -34.54 -7.06
N LEU A 218 -9.52 -33.23 -7.11
CA LEU A 218 -8.26 -32.64 -7.51
C LEU A 218 -7.39 -32.35 -6.29
N HIS A 219 -6.08 -32.33 -6.49
CA HIS A 219 -5.12 -31.94 -5.45
C HIS A 219 -4.67 -30.49 -5.66
N ALA A 220 -4.15 -29.87 -4.59
CA ALA A 220 -3.56 -28.53 -4.67
C ALA A 220 -2.35 -28.50 -5.61
N PRO A 221 -2.11 -27.37 -6.34
CA PRO A 221 -1.09 -27.31 -7.38
C PRO A 221 0.33 -27.43 -6.80
N ARG A 222 1.21 -28.12 -7.54
CA ARG A 222 2.64 -28.21 -7.25
C ARG A 222 3.50 -27.74 -8.41
N THR A 223 2.95 -27.75 -9.61
CA THR A 223 3.60 -27.36 -10.87
C THR A 223 2.66 -26.51 -11.72
N MET A 224 3.20 -25.82 -12.72
CA MET A 224 2.35 -25.10 -13.68
C MET A 224 1.41 -26.03 -14.45
N ASP A 225 1.79 -27.29 -14.69
CA ASP A 225 0.90 -28.28 -15.30
C ASP A 225 -0.33 -28.56 -14.42
N ASP A 226 -0.18 -28.58 -13.10
CA ASP A 226 -1.32 -28.72 -12.18
C ASP A 226 -2.23 -27.49 -12.25
N VAL A 227 -1.66 -26.27 -12.31
CA VAL A 227 -2.43 -25.03 -12.47
C VAL A 227 -3.27 -25.06 -13.74
N LEU A 228 -2.68 -25.45 -14.87
CA LEU A 228 -3.40 -25.58 -16.14
C LEU A 228 -4.47 -26.67 -16.08
N ALA A 229 -4.17 -27.82 -15.47
CA ALA A 229 -5.12 -28.92 -15.34
C ALA A 229 -6.31 -28.57 -14.43
N ILE A 230 -6.07 -27.85 -13.32
CA ILE A 230 -7.12 -27.36 -12.42
C ILE A 230 -7.99 -26.33 -13.14
N SER A 231 -7.38 -25.36 -13.82
CA SER A 231 -8.10 -24.31 -14.55
C SER A 231 -9.04 -24.90 -15.60
N LYS A 232 -8.53 -25.84 -16.41
CA LYS A 232 -9.32 -26.60 -17.37
C LYS A 232 -10.44 -27.42 -16.71
N ALA A 233 -10.14 -28.11 -15.62
CA ALA A 233 -11.14 -28.90 -14.91
C ALA A 233 -12.29 -28.02 -14.37
N PHE A 234 -11.98 -26.83 -13.86
CA PHE A 234 -12.99 -25.87 -13.41
C PHE A 234 -13.87 -25.37 -14.54
N ALA A 235 -13.33 -25.16 -15.75
CA ALA A 235 -14.11 -24.73 -16.90
C ALA A 235 -14.95 -25.85 -17.56
N GLU A 236 -14.57 -27.11 -17.39
CA GLU A 236 -15.18 -28.24 -18.13
C GLU A 236 -16.04 -29.18 -17.28
N ARG A 237 -15.82 -29.25 -15.96
CA ARG A 237 -16.38 -30.32 -15.10
C ARG A 237 -17.47 -29.85 -14.14
N ASP A 238 -18.11 -28.71 -14.44
CA ASP A 238 -19.28 -28.18 -13.69
C ASP A 238 -19.08 -28.16 -12.16
N PRO A 239 -18.03 -27.48 -11.67
CA PRO A 239 -17.73 -27.46 -10.24
C PRO A 239 -18.79 -26.71 -9.42
N ASP A 240 -19.61 -25.84 -10.02
CA ASP A 240 -20.75 -25.21 -9.32
C ASP A 240 -22.02 -26.08 -9.34
N GLY A 241 -22.10 -27.09 -10.23
CA GLY A 241 -23.13 -28.14 -10.23
C GLY A 241 -24.46 -27.71 -10.83
N ASN A 242 -24.46 -26.66 -11.67
CA ASN A 242 -25.66 -26.10 -12.25
C ASN A 242 -26.03 -26.71 -13.62
N ASN A 243 -25.21 -27.63 -14.14
CA ASN A 243 -25.30 -28.26 -15.46
C ASN A 243 -25.20 -27.30 -16.66
N GLN A 244 -24.55 -26.16 -16.49
CA GLN A 244 -24.26 -25.15 -17.51
C GLN A 244 -22.75 -24.98 -17.63
N LYS A 245 -22.28 -24.77 -18.86
CA LYS A 245 -20.87 -24.46 -19.10
C LYS A 245 -20.65 -22.95 -18.97
N ASP A 246 -20.74 -22.45 -17.74
CA ASP A 246 -20.64 -21.02 -17.43
C ASP A 246 -19.63 -20.69 -16.32
N THR A 247 -18.79 -21.66 -15.97
CA THR A 247 -17.66 -21.51 -15.05
C THR A 247 -16.36 -21.32 -15.83
N PHE A 248 -15.46 -20.52 -15.25
CA PHE A 248 -14.14 -20.22 -15.78
C PHE A 248 -13.06 -20.67 -14.80
N GLY A 249 -11.90 -21.01 -15.34
CA GLY A 249 -10.76 -21.46 -14.58
C GLY A 249 -10.05 -20.32 -13.87
N LEU A 250 -9.60 -19.29 -14.61
CA LEU A 250 -8.75 -18.20 -14.10
C LEU A 250 -9.34 -16.81 -14.35
N ALA A 251 -9.35 -15.96 -13.31
CA ALA A 251 -9.69 -14.54 -13.41
C ALA A 251 -8.54 -13.75 -14.05
N ILE A 252 -8.87 -12.92 -15.03
CA ILE A 252 -8.00 -11.91 -15.65
C ILE A 252 -8.86 -10.69 -15.97
N THR A 253 -8.28 -9.50 -15.96
CA THR A 253 -8.95 -8.23 -16.34
C THR A 253 -8.18 -7.57 -17.49
N LYS A 254 -8.69 -6.47 -18.05
CA LYS A 254 -7.93 -5.69 -19.05
C LYS A 254 -6.68 -5.02 -18.43
N GLU A 255 -6.67 -4.78 -17.12
CA GLU A 255 -5.49 -4.43 -16.33
C GLU A 255 -4.69 -5.69 -16.03
N LEU A 256 -3.86 -6.15 -16.98
CA LEU A 256 -3.12 -7.40 -16.86
C LEU A 256 -2.19 -7.48 -15.62
N TRP A 257 -1.88 -6.35 -14.99
CA TRP A 257 -0.89 -6.24 -13.92
C TRP A 257 -1.51 -5.59 -12.69
N GLY A 258 -1.39 -6.21 -11.52
CA GLY A 258 -1.97 -5.65 -10.31
C GLY A 258 -1.98 -6.60 -9.12
N GLY A 259 -2.40 -6.06 -7.97
CA GLY A 259 -2.49 -6.82 -6.73
C GLY A 259 -3.64 -7.84 -6.70
N SER A 260 -4.60 -7.76 -7.62
CA SER A 260 -5.72 -8.71 -7.73
C SER A 260 -6.07 -8.97 -9.19
N MET A 261 -6.33 -10.24 -9.52
CA MET A 261 -6.62 -10.72 -10.88
C MET A 261 -5.53 -10.34 -11.91
N GLY A 262 -4.32 -10.04 -11.43
CA GLY A 262 -3.14 -9.72 -12.23
C GLY A 262 -2.42 -10.98 -12.70
N LEU A 263 -1.47 -10.82 -13.63
CA LEU A 263 -0.74 -11.93 -14.23
C LEU A 263 0.71 -12.07 -13.74
N GLU A 264 1.18 -11.20 -12.83
CA GLU A 264 2.57 -11.26 -12.33
C GLU A 264 2.93 -12.66 -11.79
N GLY A 265 2.06 -13.25 -10.95
CA GLY A 265 2.31 -14.57 -10.39
C GLY A 265 2.21 -15.71 -11.41
N PHE A 266 1.33 -15.60 -12.40
CA PHE A 266 1.21 -16.58 -13.49
C PHE A 266 2.47 -16.57 -14.37
N MET A 267 2.90 -15.37 -14.78
CA MET A 267 4.10 -15.17 -15.61
C MET A 267 5.34 -15.67 -14.88
N ALA A 268 5.45 -15.39 -13.57
CA ALA A 268 6.56 -15.84 -12.73
C ALA A 268 6.70 -17.37 -12.69
N GLY A 269 5.60 -18.11 -12.86
CA GLY A 269 5.62 -19.57 -12.95
C GLY A 269 6.31 -20.11 -14.20
N TYR A 270 6.50 -19.28 -15.24
CA TYR A 270 7.29 -19.58 -16.43
C TYR A 270 8.67 -18.90 -16.44
N GLY A 271 9.11 -18.35 -15.30
CA GLY A 271 10.33 -17.56 -15.22
C GLY A 271 10.24 -16.20 -15.95
N ALA A 272 9.03 -15.73 -16.24
CA ALA A 272 8.79 -14.47 -16.93
C ALA A 272 8.38 -13.39 -15.91
N TYR A 273 9.08 -12.27 -15.88
CA TYR A 273 8.90 -11.23 -14.85
C TYR A 273 8.55 -9.86 -15.48
N PRO A 274 7.29 -9.60 -15.81
CA PRO A 274 6.92 -8.36 -16.48
C PRO A 274 7.08 -7.15 -15.55
N ASN A 275 7.36 -6.00 -16.15
CA ASN A 275 7.37 -4.69 -15.50
C ASN A 275 8.41 -4.47 -14.40
N ILE A 276 9.45 -5.32 -14.33
CA ILE A 276 10.60 -5.12 -13.43
C ILE A 276 11.92 -5.17 -14.22
N TRP A 277 12.94 -4.53 -13.67
CA TRP A 277 14.31 -4.60 -14.19
C TRP A 277 15.10 -5.67 -13.44
N LEU A 278 15.75 -6.55 -14.21
CA LEU A 278 16.48 -7.69 -13.67
C LEU A 278 17.92 -7.69 -14.17
N GLU A 279 18.83 -8.19 -13.34
CA GLU A 279 20.21 -8.43 -13.76
C GLU A 279 20.24 -9.51 -14.88
N ASP A 280 20.91 -9.21 -15.98
CA ASP A 280 21.02 -10.08 -17.17
C ASP A 280 22.19 -11.08 -17.10
N GLY A 281 22.90 -11.13 -15.97
CA GLY A 281 24.10 -11.94 -15.77
C GLY A 281 25.40 -11.33 -16.31
N SER A 282 25.34 -10.26 -17.10
CA SER A 282 26.51 -9.47 -17.53
C SER A 282 26.85 -8.31 -16.58
N GLY A 283 26.07 -8.17 -15.50
CA GLY A 283 26.16 -7.05 -14.55
C GLY A 283 25.33 -5.84 -14.96
N LYS A 284 24.49 -5.97 -15.99
CA LYS A 284 23.55 -4.96 -16.51
C LYS A 284 22.10 -5.34 -16.19
N LEU A 285 21.21 -4.37 -16.29
CA LEU A 285 19.77 -4.57 -16.14
C LEU A 285 19.07 -4.73 -17.50
N ALA A 286 18.11 -5.64 -17.56
CA ALA A 286 17.21 -5.86 -18.68
C ALA A 286 15.75 -5.75 -18.23
N TYR A 287 14.89 -5.17 -19.07
CA TYR A 287 13.47 -5.02 -18.77
C TYR A 287 12.73 -6.34 -19.01
N GLY A 288 12.07 -6.86 -17.98
CA GLY A 288 11.52 -8.22 -18.02
C GLY A 288 10.41 -8.44 -19.04
N SER A 289 9.59 -7.43 -19.36
CA SER A 289 8.47 -7.57 -20.30
C SER A 289 8.88 -7.82 -21.76
N VAL A 290 10.15 -7.59 -22.11
CA VAL A 290 10.67 -7.80 -23.48
C VAL A 290 11.61 -9.00 -23.59
N GLN A 291 11.64 -9.85 -22.56
CA GLN A 291 12.45 -11.07 -22.54
C GLN A 291 11.71 -12.25 -23.17
N PRO A 292 12.43 -13.19 -23.83
CA PRO A 292 11.81 -14.28 -24.59
C PRO A 292 10.92 -15.22 -23.77
N GLU A 293 11.15 -15.33 -22.46
CA GLU A 293 10.39 -16.15 -21.51
C GLU A 293 8.89 -15.77 -21.51
N MET A 294 8.56 -14.51 -21.79
CA MET A 294 7.18 -14.02 -21.92
C MET A 294 6.36 -14.83 -22.93
N LYS A 295 6.96 -15.30 -24.03
CA LYS A 295 6.24 -16.04 -25.06
C LYS A 295 5.61 -17.31 -24.54
N LYS A 296 6.30 -18.03 -23.65
CA LYS A 296 5.80 -19.31 -23.13
C LYS A 296 4.56 -19.09 -22.26
N ALA A 297 4.60 -18.09 -21.38
CA ALA A 297 3.48 -17.72 -20.54
C ALA A 297 2.29 -17.18 -21.36
N LEU A 298 2.55 -16.28 -22.32
CA LEU A 298 1.51 -15.76 -23.22
C LEU A 298 0.85 -16.87 -24.05
N LYS A 299 1.65 -17.86 -24.48
CA LYS A 299 1.12 -19.01 -25.22
C LYS A 299 0.21 -19.88 -24.34
N ALA A 300 0.58 -20.11 -23.09
CA ALA A 300 -0.26 -20.84 -22.14
C ALA A 300 -1.61 -20.11 -21.93
N LEU A 301 -1.60 -18.79 -21.70
CA LEU A 301 -2.82 -17.99 -21.57
C LEU A 301 -3.67 -18.00 -22.84
N GLN A 302 -3.05 -17.94 -24.01
CA GLN A 302 -3.75 -18.08 -25.29
C GLN A 302 -4.46 -19.43 -25.41
N ASP A 303 -3.79 -20.52 -25.00
CA ASP A 303 -4.38 -21.86 -25.05
C ASP A 303 -5.52 -21.99 -24.02
N MET A 304 -5.40 -21.41 -22.83
CA MET A 304 -6.47 -21.30 -21.83
C MET A 304 -7.68 -20.54 -22.39
N ASN A 305 -7.47 -19.38 -23.03
CA ASN A 305 -8.53 -18.62 -23.68
C ASN A 305 -9.25 -19.46 -24.74
N LYS A 306 -8.49 -20.15 -25.59
CA LYS A 306 -9.03 -21.01 -26.65
C LYS A 306 -9.87 -22.17 -26.09
N ASN A 307 -9.51 -22.69 -24.93
CA ASN A 307 -10.25 -23.77 -24.26
C ASN A 307 -11.49 -23.29 -23.50
N GLY A 308 -11.69 -21.97 -23.39
CA GLY A 308 -12.80 -21.37 -22.64
C GLY A 308 -12.55 -21.32 -21.13
N GLU A 309 -11.29 -21.33 -20.70
CA GLU A 309 -10.90 -21.26 -19.29
C GLU A 309 -10.91 -19.83 -18.73
N LEU A 310 -11.02 -18.83 -19.61
CA LEU A 310 -11.04 -17.40 -19.28
C LEU A 310 -12.38 -16.78 -19.68
N ASP A 311 -12.79 -15.74 -18.96
CA ASP A 311 -13.95 -14.92 -19.36
C ASP A 311 -13.70 -14.32 -20.75
N PRO A 312 -14.54 -14.58 -21.77
CA PRO A 312 -14.26 -14.15 -23.16
C PRO A 312 -14.23 -12.62 -23.35
N GLU A 313 -14.72 -11.86 -22.39
CA GLU A 313 -14.73 -10.40 -22.40
C GLU A 313 -13.68 -9.80 -21.44
N PHE A 314 -12.77 -10.60 -20.88
CA PHE A 314 -11.75 -10.12 -19.94
C PHE A 314 -10.98 -8.91 -20.47
N GLY A 315 -10.67 -8.89 -21.77
CA GLY A 315 -9.87 -7.85 -22.42
C GLY A 315 -10.52 -6.46 -22.48
N VAL A 316 -11.80 -6.34 -22.09
CA VAL A 316 -12.51 -5.04 -21.99
C VAL A 316 -13.13 -4.79 -20.61
N LYS A 317 -13.12 -5.79 -19.72
CA LYS A 317 -13.67 -5.69 -18.37
C LYS A 317 -12.63 -5.11 -17.41
N GLU A 318 -13.01 -4.04 -16.73
CA GLU A 318 -12.32 -3.52 -15.55
C GLU A 318 -12.31 -4.59 -14.44
N GLY A 319 -11.34 -4.51 -13.53
CA GLY A 319 -11.27 -5.42 -12.37
C GLY A 319 -12.56 -5.54 -11.57
N SER A 320 -13.28 -4.43 -11.35
CA SER A 320 -14.57 -4.46 -10.62
C SER A 320 -15.62 -5.34 -11.31
N LYS A 321 -15.62 -5.42 -12.65
CA LYS A 321 -16.54 -6.28 -13.40
C LYS A 321 -16.17 -7.75 -13.31
N ILE A 322 -14.87 -8.07 -13.29
CA ILE A 322 -14.43 -9.45 -13.05
C ILE A 322 -14.69 -9.85 -11.59
N SER A 323 -14.56 -8.93 -10.63
CA SER A 323 -14.93 -9.18 -9.23
C SER A 323 -16.41 -9.53 -9.06
N GLU A 324 -17.32 -8.93 -9.86
CA GLU A 324 -18.75 -9.33 -9.87
C GLU A 324 -18.92 -10.80 -10.32
N VAL A 325 -18.13 -11.25 -11.31
CA VAL A 325 -18.13 -12.63 -11.79
C VAL A 325 -17.60 -13.59 -10.72
N ILE A 326 -16.49 -13.24 -10.05
CA ILE A 326 -15.98 -13.98 -8.87
C ILE A 326 -17.06 -14.06 -7.79
N ALA A 327 -17.68 -12.93 -7.45
CA ALA A 327 -18.72 -12.85 -6.42
C ALA A 327 -19.93 -13.74 -6.75
N SER A 328 -20.27 -13.91 -8.03
CA SER A 328 -21.32 -14.80 -8.50
C SER A 328 -20.95 -16.29 -8.54
N GLY A 329 -19.72 -16.64 -8.11
CA GLY A 329 -19.24 -18.03 -8.02
C GLY A 329 -18.87 -18.66 -9.35
N LYS A 330 -18.52 -17.85 -10.37
CA LYS A 330 -18.24 -18.34 -11.73
C LYS A 330 -16.76 -18.52 -12.07
N ILE A 331 -15.84 -18.08 -11.21
CA ILE A 331 -14.40 -18.25 -11.42
C ILE A 331 -13.80 -19.04 -10.26
N GLY A 332 -12.91 -19.98 -10.58
CA GLY A 332 -12.29 -20.88 -9.60
C GLY A 332 -10.88 -20.51 -9.13
N MET A 333 -10.18 -19.64 -9.85
CA MET A 333 -8.79 -19.26 -9.55
C MET A 333 -8.53 -17.78 -9.84
N GLU A 334 -7.63 -17.16 -9.07
CA GLU A 334 -7.02 -15.87 -9.42
C GLU A 334 -5.57 -15.82 -8.94
N TYR A 335 -4.75 -14.95 -9.55
CA TYR A 335 -3.48 -14.53 -8.95
C TYR A 335 -3.67 -13.18 -8.26
N GLY A 336 -2.96 -12.99 -7.16
CA GLY A 336 -2.98 -11.71 -6.45
C GLY A 336 -2.26 -11.77 -5.10
N GLN A 337 -2.44 -10.71 -4.32
CA GLN A 337 -1.76 -10.46 -3.05
C GLN A 337 -2.54 -11.02 -1.86
N GLN A 338 -1.98 -10.88 -0.65
CA GLN A 338 -2.54 -11.47 0.57
C GLN A 338 -3.94 -10.93 0.90
N TRP A 339 -4.16 -9.64 0.60
CA TRP A 339 -5.41 -8.96 0.96
C TRP A 339 -6.60 -9.38 0.07
N ASN A 340 -6.37 -10.19 -0.97
CA ASN A 340 -7.43 -10.60 -1.89
C ASN A 340 -8.57 -11.37 -1.23
N SER A 341 -8.30 -12.03 -0.09
CA SER A 341 -9.32 -12.66 0.73
C SER A 341 -10.29 -11.67 1.37
N ILE A 342 -9.91 -10.40 1.54
CA ILE A 342 -10.78 -9.32 2.00
C ILE A 342 -11.60 -8.75 0.84
N TRP A 343 -10.99 -8.64 -0.34
CA TRP A 343 -11.65 -8.29 -1.59
C TRP A 343 -10.80 -8.77 -2.77
N PRO A 344 -11.35 -9.41 -3.81
CA PRO A 344 -12.78 -9.61 -4.06
C PRO A 344 -13.33 -10.91 -3.47
N LEU A 345 -12.48 -11.83 -2.99
CA LEU A 345 -12.90 -13.20 -2.66
C LEU A 345 -13.94 -13.24 -1.51
N GLN A 346 -13.88 -12.28 -0.58
CA GLN A 346 -14.89 -12.13 0.47
C GLN A 346 -16.30 -11.93 -0.10
N LEU A 347 -16.43 -11.30 -1.27
CA LEU A 347 -17.73 -11.10 -1.93
C LEU A 347 -18.35 -12.44 -2.35
N ASN A 348 -17.53 -13.37 -2.86
CA ASN A 348 -17.99 -14.72 -3.17
C ASN A 348 -18.40 -15.46 -1.90
N LYS A 349 -17.59 -15.38 -0.83
CA LYS A 349 -17.93 -15.96 0.48
C LYS A 349 -19.25 -15.42 1.06
N ASN A 350 -19.52 -14.13 0.85
CA ASN A 350 -20.74 -13.49 1.33
C ASN A 350 -21.98 -13.98 0.58
N ASN A 351 -21.86 -14.20 -0.73
CA ASN A 351 -22.96 -14.69 -1.58
C ASN A 351 -23.17 -16.20 -1.46
N ASP A 352 -22.09 -16.95 -1.27
CA ASP A 352 -22.04 -18.40 -1.11
C ASP A 352 -21.25 -18.76 0.15
N PRO A 353 -21.93 -18.99 1.29
CA PRO A 353 -21.27 -19.35 2.54
C PRO A 353 -20.48 -20.68 2.50
N ASP A 354 -20.67 -21.53 1.48
CA ASP A 354 -19.92 -22.78 1.32
C ASP A 354 -18.66 -22.60 0.47
N ALA A 355 -18.53 -21.49 -0.27
CA ALA A 355 -17.33 -21.18 -1.01
C ALA A 355 -16.10 -21.11 -0.10
N GLN A 356 -15.01 -21.78 -0.50
CA GLN A 356 -13.75 -21.77 0.23
C GLN A 356 -12.60 -21.50 -0.72
N TRP A 357 -11.79 -20.50 -0.37
CA TRP A 357 -10.60 -20.13 -1.10
C TRP A 357 -9.37 -20.35 -0.22
N ARG A 358 -8.24 -20.60 -0.85
CA ARG A 358 -6.94 -20.63 -0.19
C ARG A 358 -5.85 -20.09 -1.10
N ALA A 359 -4.91 -19.36 -0.51
CA ALA A 359 -3.67 -18.97 -1.16
C ALA A 359 -2.70 -20.16 -1.20
N PHE A 360 -2.20 -20.45 -2.39
CA PHE A 360 -1.11 -21.39 -2.60
C PHE A 360 0.12 -20.63 -3.13
N PRO A 361 1.33 -21.15 -2.88
CA PRO A 361 2.53 -20.58 -3.48
C PRO A 361 2.41 -20.60 -5.01
N ILE A 362 2.98 -19.60 -5.67
CA ILE A 362 3.21 -19.67 -7.11
C ILE A 362 4.10 -20.88 -7.40
N VAL A 363 3.73 -21.61 -8.45
CA VAL A 363 4.40 -22.84 -8.85
C VAL A 363 5.17 -22.61 -10.14
N SER A 364 6.14 -23.49 -10.40
CA SER A 364 7.07 -23.36 -11.52
C SER A 364 6.75 -24.38 -12.61
N ASP A 365 7.11 -24.05 -13.84
CA ASP A 365 7.17 -24.98 -14.98
C ASP A 365 8.50 -25.73 -15.07
N SER A 366 9.41 -25.48 -14.12
CA SER A 366 10.72 -26.11 -14.00
C SER A 366 10.87 -26.84 -12.66
N GLU A 367 11.95 -27.59 -12.50
CA GLU A 367 12.28 -28.27 -11.23
C GLU A 367 12.65 -27.30 -10.10
N HIS A 368 12.94 -26.04 -10.43
CA HIS A 368 13.26 -25.01 -9.44
C HIS A 368 12.01 -24.28 -8.97
N PRO A 369 11.88 -23.96 -7.66
CA PRO A 369 10.78 -23.14 -7.17
C PRO A 369 10.72 -21.80 -7.91
N ALA A 370 9.50 -21.35 -8.22
CA ALA A 370 9.29 -20.06 -8.85
C ALA A 370 9.82 -18.94 -7.94
N LYS A 371 10.44 -17.92 -8.55
CA LYS A 371 10.78 -16.68 -7.87
C LYS A 371 9.57 -15.76 -7.83
N VAL A 372 9.40 -15.06 -6.72
CA VAL A 372 8.27 -14.16 -6.45
C VAL A 372 8.68 -12.74 -6.82
N PRO A 373 8.17 -12.16 -7.93
CA PRO A 373 8.56 -10.81 -8.33
C PRO A 373 8.00 -9.78 -7.36
N LEU A 374 8.87 -8.91 -6.87
CA LEU A 374 8.52 -7.80 -6.00
C LEU A 374 8.97 -6.50 -6.68
N LYS A 375 8.01 -5.62 -6.98
CA LYS A 375 8.32 -4.28 -7.51
C LYS A 375 8.85 -3.40 -6.39
N PHE A 376 9.66 -2.41 -6.76
CA PHE A 376 10.01 -1.35 -5.83
C PHE A 376 8.74 -0.65 -5.33
N SER A 377 8.60 -0.55 -4.02
CA SER A 377 7.33 -0.19 -3.36
C SER A 377 7.32 1.21 -2.75
N THR A 378 8.47 1.89 -2.71
CA THR A 378 8.56 3.24 -2.12
C THR A 378 8.31 4.31 -3.18
N THR A 379 7.10 4.88 -3.16
CA THR A 379 6.65 5.82 -4.20
C THR A 379 6.38 7.23 -3.67
N LYS A 380 6.57 7.46 -2.37
CA LYS A 380 6.25 8.71 -1.68
C LYS A 380 7.44 9.23 -0.88
N PHE A 381 7.75 10.50 -1.10
CA PHE A 381 8.86 11.21 -0.47
C PHE A 381 8.35 12.52 0.10
N PHE A 382 8.77 12.88 1.31
CA PHE A 382 8.39 14.13 1.96
C PHE A 382 9.51 15.15 1.76
N ALA A 383 9.34 16.00 0.76
CA ALA A 383 10.27 17.09 0.47
C ALA A 383 9.92 18.31 1.35
N VAL A 384 10.95 19.06 1.76
CA VAL A 384 10.79 20.26 2.58
C VAL A 384 11.12 21.48 1.72
N ARG A 385 10.23 22.47 1.67
CA ARG A 385 10.43 23.69 0.90
C ARG A 385 11.68 24.43 1.37
N LYS A 386 12.49 24.92 0.43
CA LYS A 386 13.64 25.77 0.71
C LYS A 386 13.25 27.04 1.49
N GLY A 387 14.00 27.35 2.54
CA GLY A 387 13.73 28.41 3.50
C GLY A 387 12.55 28.11 4.43
N ALA A 388 12.18 26.85 4.65
CA ALA A 388 11.28 26.49 5.74
C ALA A 388 11.94 26.86 7.09
N ALA A 389 11.15 27.38 8.04
CA ALA A 389 11.69 27.82 9.33
C ALA A 389 12.11 26.64 10.23
N HIS A 390 11.48 25.48 10.04
CA HIS A 390 11.64 24.27 10.86
C HIS A 390 11.69 23.02 9.97
N PRO A 391 12.73 22.87 9.11
CA PRO A 391 12.80 21.77 8.16
C PRO A 391 12.84 20.38 8.84
N GLU A 392 13.41 20.28 10.04
CA GLU A 392 13.46 19.07 10.87
C GLU A 392 12.09 18.59 11.37
N ALA A 393 11.07 19.45 11.37
CA ALA A 393 9.77 19.13 11.95
C ALA A 393 9.14 17.88 11.31
N VAL A 394 9.32 17.65 10.00
CA VAL A 394 8.83 16.43 9.34
C VAL A 394 9.45 15.16 9.91
N ILE A 395 10.73 15.18 10.28
CA ILE A 395 11.42 14.03 10.86
C ILE A 395 10.85 13.73 12.25
N LYS A 396 10.54 14.75 13.04
CA LYS A 396 9.84 14.59 14.34
C LYS A 396 8.46 13.97 14.18
N LEU A 397 7.70 14.32 13.12
CA LEU A 397 6.43 13.66 12.81
C LEU A 397 6.62 12.17 12.50
N PHE A 398 7.66 11.81 11.75
CA PHE A 398 7.99 10.41 11.48
C PHE A 398 8.39 9.67 12.77
N ASN A 399 9.20 10.30 13.64
CA ASN A 399 9.62 9.74 14.92
C ASN A 399 8.44 9.43 15.83
N ILE A 400 7.54 10.41 16.05
CA ILE A 400 6.41 10.20 16.95
C ILE A 400 5.43 9.17 16.37
N HIS A 401 5.29 9.10 15.05
CA HIS A 401 4.50 8.06 14.40
C HIS A 401 5.04 6.66 14.70
N VAL A 402 6.34 6.43 14.48
CA VAL A 402 6.92 5.10 14.77
C VAL A 402 6.93 4.80 16.26
N GLU A 403 7.16 5.80 17.12
CA GLU A 403 7.16 5.63 18.58
C GLU A 403 5.77 5.20 19.10
N LYS A 404 4.70 5.84 18.62
CA LYS A 404 3.33 5.52 19.04
C LYS A 404 2.79 4.22 18.45
N ASN A 405 3.40 3.71 17.38
CA ASN A 405 2.93 2.49 16.73
C ASN A 405 3.78 1.25 17.06
N TRP A 406 5.10 1.40 17.29
CA TRP A 406 6.03 0.29 17.54
C TRP A 406 7.13 0.62 18.56
N GLY A 407 7.12 1.80 19.17
CA GLY A 407 8.12 2.23 20.14
C GLY A 407 7.83 1.79 21.57
N VAL A 408 8.58 2.36 22.51
CA VAL A 408 8.51 2.00 23.93
C VAL A 408 7.21 2.49 24.57
N THR A 409 6.72 3.64 24.12
CA THR A 409 5.45 4.26 24.55
C THR A 409 4.30 3.98 23.59
N GLN A 410 4.37 2.86 22.87
CA GLN A 410 3.38 2.50 21.86
C GLN A 410 1.96 2.46 22.42
N GLU A 411 1.05 2.97 21.59
CA GLU A 411 -0.40 2.97 21.78
C GLU A 411 -1.04 2.55 20.44
N ASN A 412 -0.52 1.47 19.84
CA ASN A 412 -0.89 0.98 18.50
C ASN A 412 -2.40 0.72 18.36
N ASP A 413 -3.03 0.16 19.41
CA ASP A 413 -4.48 -0.09 19.51
C ASP A 413 -5.32 1.21 19.55
N TYR A 414 -4.68 2.37 19.56
CA TYR A 414 -5.33 3.67 19.43
C TYR A 414 -4.87 4.38 18.15
N TYR A 415 -3.57 4.54 17.92
CA TYR A 415 -3.08 5.35 16.80
C TYR A 415 -3.03 4.62 15.45
N TYR A 416 -2.97 3.28 15.45
CA TYR A 416 -2.78 2.50 14.24
C TYR A 416 -4.01 1.68 13.84
N ALA A 417 -4.39 0.72 14.69
CA ALA A 417 -5.40 -0.30 14.41
C ALA A 417 -6.34 -0.50 15.62
N PRO A 418 -7.14 0.52 15.98
CA PRO A 418 -8.14 0.36 17.04
C PRO A 418 -9.24 -0.63 16.64
N ARG A 419 -9.92 -1.17 17.65
CA ARG A 419 -10.92 -2.24 17.44
C ARG A 419 -12.14 -1.82 16.64
N ASP A 420 -12.50 -0.56 16.70
CA ASP A 420 -13.72 -0.01 16.13
C ASP A 420 -13.55 0.47 14.69
N SER A 421 -12.32 0.76 14.25
CA SER A 421 -12.06 1.32 12.92
C SER A 421 -10.76 0.79 12.31
N GLU A 422 -10.84 0.36 11.05
CA GLU A 422 -9.69 -0.04 10.25
C GLU A 422 -9.04 1.17 9.57
N SER A 423 -7.73 1.12 9.35
CA SER A 423 -6.97 2.14 8.61
C SER A 423 -6.83 3.51 9.29
N VAL A 424 -7.00 3.58 10.61
CA VAL A 424 -6.88 4.83 11.40
C VAL A 424 -5.51 5.50 11.26
N TRP A 425 -4.45 4.72 11.07
CA TRP A 425 -3.10 5.22 10.77
C TRP A 425 -3.05 6.19 9.57
N GLN A 426 -3.99 6.09 8.62
CA GLN A 426 -4.05 6.99 7.46
C GLN A 426 -4.45 8.43 7.81
N LEU A 427 -4.99 8.68 9.02
CA LEU A 427 -5.23 10.04 9.51
C LEU A 427 -3.91 10.79 9.77
N SER A 428 -2.84 10.06 10.08
CA SER A 428 -1.49 10.61 10.20
C SER A 428 -1.01 11.24 8.89
N MET A 429 -0.35 12.40 8.97
CA MET A 429 0.29 13.06 7.82
C MET A 429 1.40 12.20 7.19
N VAL A 430 2.15 11.47 8.03
CA VAL A 430 3.26 10.59 7.65
C VAL A 430 2.93 9.16 8.09
N GLN A 431 3.27 8.17 7.27
CA GLN A 431 2.83 6.78 7.49
C GLN A 431 3.99 5.77 7.33
N PRO A 432 5.16 5.96 7.96
CA PRO A 432 6.20 4.94 7.96
C PRO A 432 5.72 3.71 8.74
N ALA A 433 6.03 2.51 8.25
CA ALA A 433 5.73 1.27 8.94
C ALA A 433 6.87 0.26 8.72
N PRO A 434 7.14 -0.64 9.70
CA PRO A 434 8.05 -1.76 9.48
C PRO A 434 7.55 -2.58 8.28
N THR A 435 8.41 -2.79 7.29
CA THR A 435 8.02 -3.41 6.02
C THR A 435 7.75 -4.90 6.16
N ARG A 436 8.25 -5.51 7.23
CA ARG A 436 8.02 -6.93 7.53
C ARG A 436 6.92 -7.18 8.57
N LYS A 437 6.15 -6.16 8.94
CA LYS A 437 5.23 -6.24 10.09
C LYS A 437 4.21 -7.38 9.97
N ASN A 438 3.61 -7.63 8.80
CA ASN A 438 2.56 -8.65 8.67
C ASN A 438 3.14 -10.06 8.74
N LEU A 439 4.33 -10.27 8.16
CA LEU A 439 5.06 -11.52 8.28
C LEU A 439 5.46 -11.81 9.74
N GLU A 440 5.98 -10.82 10.46
CA GLU A 440 6.32 -11.00 11.89
C GLU A 440 5.07 -11.17 12.76
N LEU A 441 3.97 -10.49 12.42
CA LEU A 441 2.66 -10.70 13.04
C LEU A 441 2.19 -12.15 12.84
N TYR A 442 2.26 -12.67 11.61
CA TYR A 442 1.93 -14.06 11.32
C TYR A 442 2.78 -15.04 12.12
N ARG A 443 4.10 -14.83 12.19
CA ARG A 443 5.01 -15.68 12.99
C ARG A 443 4.62 -15.68 14.47
N THR A 444 4.29 -14.52 15.02
CA THR A 444 3.78 -14.38 16.39
C THR A 444 2.49 -15.19 16.60
N LEU A 445 1.51 -15.06 15.69
CA LEU A 445 0.26 -15.81 15.77
C LEU A 445 0.45 -17.32 15.58
N ASP A 446 1.38 -17.73 14.72
CA ASP A 446 1.71 -19.13 14.49
C ASP A 446 2.38 -19.78 15.72
N GLU A 447 3.24 -19.04 16.43
CA GLU A 447 3.80 -19.47 17.70
C GLU A 447 2.71 -19.64 18.78
N VAL A 448 1.79 -18.67 18.88
CA VAL A 448 0.61 -18.76 19.78
C VAL A 448 -0.22 -19.99 19.42
N ARG A 449 -0.48 -20.25 18.13
CA ARG A 449 -1.23 -21.44 17.67
C ARG A 449 -0.53 -22.75 18.06
N LYS A 450 0.80 -22.80 18.02
CA LYS A 450 1.60 -24.00 18.33
C LYS A 450 1.74 -24.26 19.83
N THR A 451 1.88 -23.21 20.63
CA THR A 451 2.23 -23.32 22.06
C THR A 451 1.05 -23.08 22.99
N GLY A 452 0.03 -22.35 22.53
CA GLY A 452 -1.04 -21.80 23.35
C GLY A 452 -0.61 -20.60 24.20
N ASP A 453 0.65 -20.16 24.14
CA ASP A 453 1.14 -19.01 24.90
C ASP A 453 0.70 -17.70 24.24
N LYS A 454 -0.07 -16.90 24.97
CA LYS A 454 -0.57 -15.59 24.53
C LYS A 454 0.19 -14.42 25.17
N SER A 455 1.27 -14.69 25.90
CA SER A 455 2.05 -13.68 26.63
C SER A 455 2.62 -12.57 25.72
N ASN A 456 2.99 -12.92 24.49
CA ASN A 456 3.55 -12.00 23.50
C ASN A 456 2.50 -11.27 22.64
N LEU A 457 1.19 -11.52 22.85
CA LEU A 457 0.15 -10.84 22.09
C LEU A 457 -0.09 -9.41 22.58
N SER A 458 0.32 -8.44 21.77
CA SER A 458 0.08 -7.02 21.96
C SER A 458 -0.26 -6.34 20.64
N GLY A 459 -0.82 -5.13 20.69
CA GLY A 459 -1.10 -4.31 19.52
C GLY A 459 -1.92 -5.03 18.43
N GLU A 460 -1.50 -4.81 17.18
CA GLU A 460 -2.07 -5.42 15.98
C GLU A 460 -2.18 -6.96 16.07
N ALA A 461 -1.17 -7.65 16.61
CA ALA A 461 -1.21 -9.12 16.75
C ALA A 461 -2.37 -9.58 17.65
N LYS A 462 -2.65 -8.85 18.73
CA LYS A 462 -3.79 -9.13 19.60
C LYS A 462 -5.12 -8.86 18.89
N ALA A 463 -5.22 -7.77 18.14
CA ALA A 463 -6.41 -7.43 17.37
C ALA A 463 -6.71 -8.48 16.29
N ILE A 464 -5.69 -8.94 15.56
CA ILE A 464 -5.84 -10.02 14.57
C ILE A 464 -6.22 -11.33 15.27
N GLN A 465 -5.57 -11.71 16.38
CA GLN A 465 -5.96 -12.92 17.13
C GLN A 465 -7.44 -12.88 17.53
N GLN A 466 -7.98 -11.72 17.92
CA GLN A 466 -9.40 -11.57 18.25
C GLN A 466 -10.32 -11.80 17.04
N LYS A 467 -9.91 -11.33 15.85
CA LYS A 467 -10.64 -11.62 14.59
C LYS A 467 -10.61 -13.13 14.27
N LEU A 468 -9.46 -13.78 14.46
CA LEU A 468 -9.32 -15.23 14.27
C LEU A 468 -10.18 -16.02 15.26
N ASP A 469 -10.18 -15.63 16.54
CA ASP A 469 -11.01 -16.24 17.59
C ASP A 469 -12.52 -16.06 17.27
N ALA A 470 -12.92 -14.87 16.80
CA ALA A 470 -14.30 -14.59 16.40
C ALA A 470 -14.74 -15.40 15.16
N TYR A 471 -13.86 -15.56 14.17
CA TYR A 471 -14.11 -16.44 13.03
C TYR A 471 -14.29 -17.89 13.48
N ALA A 472 -13.38 -18.39 14.33
CA ALA A 472 -13.41 -19.76 14.84
C ALA A 472 -14.65 -20.05 15.69
N SER A 473 -15.21 -19.06 16.38
CA SER A 473 -16.46 -19.20 17.12
C SER A 473 -17.72 -19.16 16.25
N GLY A 474 -17.58 -18.91 14.94
CA GLY A 474 -18.71 -18.72 14.02
C GLY A 474 -19.41 -17.38 14.18
N SER A 475 -18.73 -16.35 14.72
CA SER A 475 -19.29 -15.01 14.84
C SER A 475 -19.70 -14.46 13.48
N LYS A 476 -20.84 -13.75 13.46
CA LYS A 476 -21.27 -12.94 12.31
C LYS A 476 -20.97 -11.46 12.51
N GLU A 477 -20.49 -11.09 13.68
CA GLU A 477 -20.08 -9.73 14.04
C GLU A 477 -18.59 -9.59 13.78
N GLY A 478 -18.21 -8.64 12.92
CA GLY A 478 -16.82 -8.37 12.55
C GLY A 478 -16.67 -8.17 11.04
N PHE A 479 -15.72 -7.32 10.65
CA PHE A 479 -15.44 -7.05 9.24
C PHE A 479 -14.58 -8.18 8.65
N ALA A 480 -15.08 -8.82 7.58
CA ALA A 480 -14.34 -9.80 6.75
C ALA A 480 -13.60 -10.87 7.57
N LEU A 481 -14.24 -11.43 8.60
CA LEU A 481 -13.60 -12.40 9.51
C LEU A 481 -12.99 -13.61 8.78
N TRP A 482 -13.68 -14.12 7.75
CA TRP A 482 -13.15 -15.16 6.88
C TRP A 482 -11.90 -14.68 6.14
N GLY A 483 -11.93 -13.51 5.53
CA GLY A 483 -10.79 -12.95 4.81
C GLY A 483 -9.55 -12.80 5.69
N TRP A 484 -9.70 -12.29 6.92
CA TRP A 484 -8.59 -12.20 7.88
C TRP A 484 -8.02 -13.57 8.26
N GLU A 485 -8.87 -14.59 8.41
CA GLU A 485 -8.40 -15.94 8.66
C GLU A 485 -7.69 -16.55 7.45
N ARG A 486 -8.09 -16.19 6.22
CA ARG A 486 -7.36 -16.55 5.00
C ARG A 486 -6.03 -15.79 4.82
N ILE A 487 -5.77 -14.74 5.61
CA ILE A 487 -4.46 -14.06 5.64
C ILE A 487 -3.57 -14.68 6.72
N TYR A 488 -4.05 -14.76 7.96
CA TYR A 488 -3.23 -15.06 9.15
C TYR A 488 -3.47 -16.43 9.80
N GLY A 489 -4.49 -17.16 9.35
CA GLY A 489 -4.79 -18.50 9.83
C GLY A 489 -3.68 -19.51 9.51
N SER A 490 -3.83 -20.75 9.97
CA SER A 490 -2.82 -21.80 9.76
C SER A 490 -2.56 -22.14 8.29
N GLU A 491 -3.51 -21.81 7.43
CA GLU A 491 -3.43 -22.02 5.99
C GLU A 491 -3.50 -20.69 5.21
N GLY A 492 -3.25 -19.57 5.91
CA GLY A 492 -3.35 -18.24 5.36
C GLY A 492 -2.18 -17.84 4.47
N ALA A 493 -2.39 -16.77 3.68
CA ALA A 493 -1.40 -16.25 2.73
C ALA A 493 -0.05 -15.88 3.38
N GLU A 494 -0.04 -15.36 4.61
CA GLU A 494 1.20 -15.01 5.30
C GLU A 494 2.06 -16.23 5.66
N GLY A 495 1.45 -17.42 5.79
CA GLY A 495 2.20 -18.67 5.89
C GLY A 495 2.99 -18.99 4.62
N VAL A 496 2.44 -18.59 3.47
CA VAL A 496 3.13 -18.71 2.18
C VAL A 496 4.22 -17.63 2.02
N VAL A 497 4.00 -16.41 2.54
CA VAL A 497 5.06 -15.37 2.62
C VAL A 497 6.22 -15.86 3.48
N ASP A 498 5.94 -16.44 4.65
CA ASP A 498 6.98 -17.01 5.54
C ASP A 498 7.77 -18.13 4.84
N GLN A 499 7.08 -18.97 4.07
CA GLN A 499 7.74 -19.96 3.22
C GLN A 499 8.66 -19.30 2.19
N TYR A 500 8.18 -18.31 1.44
CA TYR A 500 8.98 -17.60 0.43
C TYR A 500 10.22 -16.94 1.03
N ASP A 501 10.08 -16.32 2.20
CA ASP A 501 11.16 -15.67 2.94
C ASP A 501 12.23 -16.69 3.36
N ARG A 502 11.82 -17.78 4.03
CA ARG A 502 12.73 -18.85 4.46
C ARG A 502 13.44 -19.52 3.29
N ASN A 503 12.77 -19.63 2.15
CA ASN A 503 13.31 -20.25 0.94
C ASN A 503 14.07 -19.26 0.03
N LYS A 504 14.15 -17.97 0.39
CA LYS A 504 14.80 -16.92 -0.43
C LYS A 504 14.24 -16.85 -1.86
N GLN A 505 12.91 -16.88 -1.97
CA GLN A 505 12.21 -16.89 -3.25
C GLN A 505 11.90 -15.49 -3.80
N PHE A 506 12.00 -14.44 -3.00
CA PHE A 506 11.76 -13.07 -3.46
C PHE A 506 12.78 -12.64 -4.53
N LEU A 507 12.27 -11.98 -5.57
CA LEU A 507 13.02 -11.39 -6.67
C LEU A 507 12.65 -9.91 -6.75
N LEU A 508 13.53 -9.08 -6.20
CA LEU A 508 13.36 -7.63 -6.18
C LEU A 508 13.66 -7.03 -7.55
N ASP A 509 12.86 -6.04 -7.94
CA ASP A 509 13.21 -5.10 -9.00
C ASP A 509 14.55 -4.43 -8.66
N LYS A 510 15.45 -4.41 -9.65
CA LYS A 510 16.81 -3.87 -9.50
C LYS A 510 16.89 -2.39 -9.85
N PHE A 511 15.83 -1.80 -10.38
CA PHE A 511 15.75 -0.36 -10.60
C PHE A 511 14.90 0.30 -9.50
N ALA A 512 15.58 0.98 -8.57
CA ALA A 512 14.96 1.75 -7.49
C ALA A 512 15.10 3.28 -7.69
N GLY A 513 15.65 3.71 -8.83
CA GLY A 513 15.91 5.12 -9.10
C GLY A 513 14.66 5.92 -9.47
N ALA A 514 14.80 7.25 -9.48
CA ALA A 514 13.78 8.11 -10.05
C ALA A 514 13.53 7.78 -11.54
N PRO A 515 12.30 7.94 -12.05
CA PRO A 515 12.00 7.69 -13.46
C PRO A 515 12.98 8.42 -14.38
N THR A 516 13.53 7.70 -15.36
CA THR A 516 14.47 8.28 -16.31
C THR A 516 13.76 9.27 -17.25
N PRO A 517 14.47 10.19 -17.92
CA PRO A 517 13.85 11.11 -18.88
C PRO A 517 12.98 10.39 -19.91
N THR A 518 13.44 9.25 -20.42
CA THR A 518 12.67 8.46 -21.39
C THR A 518 11.47 7.77 -20.76
N MET A 519 11.55 7.31 -19.50
CA MET A 519 10.38 6.81 -18.78
C MET A 519 9.29 7.88 -18.67
N VAL A 520 9.65 9.10 -18.27
CA VAL A 520 8.71 10.22 -18.14
C VAL A 520 8.01 10.53 -19.48
N GLU A 521 8.74 10.51 -20.59
CA GLU A 521 8.20 10.84 -21.90
C GLU A 521 7.41 9.68 -22.56
N ARG A 522 7.86 8.43 -22.38
CA ARG A 522 7.44 7.30 -23.22
C ARG A 522 6.78 6.14 -22.48
N GLN A 523 6.94 5.99 -21.15
CA GLN A 523 6.48 4.80 -20.42
C GLN A 523 5.00 4.49 -20.64
N SER A 524 4.11 5.49 -20.51
CA SER A 524 2.66 5.30 -20.75
C SER A 524 2.34 4.74 -22.14
N THR A 525 3.08 5.19 -23.17
CA THR A 525 2.91 4.68 -24.54
C THR A 525 3.42 3.26 -24.67
N LEU A 526 4.57 2.96 -24.06
CA LEU A 526 5.17 1.62 -24.06
C LEU A 526 4.30 0.62 -23.30
N ASP A 527 3.76 0.99 -22.14
CA ASP A 527 2.86 0.17 -21.32
C ASP A 527 1.55 -0.12 -22.06
N LYS A 528 0.97 0.89 -22.70
CA LYS A 528 -0.23 0.71 -23.52
C LYS A 528 0.02 -0.28 -24.66
N MET A 529 1.14 -0.11 -25.39
CA MET A 529 1.50 -1.01 -26.48
C MET A 529 1.76 -2.45 -25.99
N GLN A 530 2.39 -2.61 -24.83
CA GLN A 530 2.60 -3.90 -24.16
C GLN A 530 1.25 -4.55 -23.85
N ASN A 531 0.38 -3.86 -23.10
CA ASN A 531 -0.90 -4.40 -22.65
C ASN A 531 -1.80 -4.76 -23.83
N GLU A 532 -1.94 -3.88 -24.82
CA GLU A 532 -2.75 -4.14 -26.02
C GLU A 532 -2.21 -5.35 -26.79
N THR A 533 -0.89 -5.50 -26.91
CA THR A 533 -0.31 -6.64 -27.62
C THR A 533 -0.50 -7.95 -26.85
N PHE A 534 -0.29 -7.93 -25.54
CA PHE A 534 -0.44 -9.13 -24.71
C PHE A 534 -1.90 -9.58 -24.69
N ILE A 535 -2.86 -8.66 -24.54
CA ILE A 535 -4.30 -8.97 -24.65
C ILE A 535 -4.63 -9.59 -26.01
N ARG A 536 -4.15 -9.02 -27.12
CA ARG A 536 -4.38 -9.59 -28.46
C ARG A 536 -3.82 -11.01 -28.59
N ILE A 537 -2.61 -11.25 -28.09
CA ILE A 537 -2.00 -12.59 -28.11
C ILE A 537 -2.85 -13.58 -27.32
N ILE A 538 -3.27 -13.22 -26.10
CA ILE A 538 -4.14 -14.06 -25.27
C ILE A 538 -5.47 -14.34 -26.00
N LEU A 539 -6.04 -13.35 -26.69
CA LEU A 539 -7.26 -13.49 -27.48
C LEU A 539 -7.08 -14.29 -28.79
N GLY A 540 -5.86 -14.69 -29.15
CA GLY A 540 -5.59 -15.59 -30.28
C GLY A 540 -4.75 -15.00 -31.41
N ALA A 541 -4.17 -13.81 -31.26
CA ALA A 541 -3.21 -13.28 -32.24
C ALA A 541 -1.94 -14.16 -32.32
N PRO A 542 -1.24 -14.20 -33.47
CA PRO A 542 -0.02 -15.00 -33.62
C PRO A 542 1.01 -14.67 -32.54
N ILE A 543 1.68 -15.69 -32.00
CA ILE A 543 2.67 -15.52 -30.92
C ILE A 543 3.87 -14.66 -31.39
N GLU A 544 4.13 -14.62 -32.69
CA GLU A 544 5.14 -13.79 -33.34
C GLU A 544 4.86 -12.28 -33.21
N GLU A 545 3.63 -11.87 -32.86
CA GLU A 545 3.35 -10.46 -32.50
C GLU A 545 4.21 -10.00 -31.31
N PHE A 546 4.63 -10.93 -30.43
CA PHE A 546 5.56 -10.61 -29.35
C PHE A 546 6.91 -10.10 -29.88
N ASP A 547 7.49 -10.74 -30.89
CA ASP A 547 8.78 -10.30 -31.46
C ASP A 547 8.67 -8.93 -32.10
N LYS A 548 7.55 -8.69 -32.79
CA LYS A 548 7.25 -7.38 -33.35
C LYS A 548 7.13 -6.33 -32.23
N PHE A 549 6.41 -6.64 -31.16
CA PHE A 549 6.30 -5.78 -29.99
C PHE A 549 7.67 -5.45 -29.39
N VAL A 550 8.54 -6.45 -29.18
CA VAL A 550 9.90 -6.20 -28.65
C VAL A 550 10.68 -5.26 -29.56
N GLY A 551 10.60 -5.46 -30.88
CA GLY A 551 11.24 -4.59 -31.86
C GLY A 551 10.70 -3.15 -31.84
N ASP A 552 9.38 -3.00 -31.73
CA ASP A 552 8.72 -1.69 -31.68
C ASP A 552 8.97 -0.99 -30.33
N TRP A 553 8.97 -1.72 -29.23
CA TRP A 553 9.28 -1.21 -27.89
C TRP A 553 10.69 -0.62 -27.83
N LYS A 554 11.69 -1.32 -28.39
CA LYS A 554 13.06 -0.82 -28.47
C LYS A 554 13.12 0.50 -29.25
N LYS A 555 12.49 0.55 -30.43
CA LYS A 555 12.48 1.73 -31.31
C LYS A 555 11.71 2.92 -30.74
N LEU A 556 10.68 2.69 -29.94
CA LEU A 556 9.84 3.74 -29.36
C LEU A 556 10.39 4.35 -28.06
N GLY A 557 11.63 4.02 -27.69
CA GLY A 557 12.32 4.59 -26.54
C GLY A 557 12.85 3.55 -25.56
N GLY A 558 12.44 2.28 -25.68
CA GLY A 558 12.85 1.23 -24.75
C GLY A 558 14.36 0.98 -24.71
N GLU A 559 15.06 1.15 -25.84
CA GLU A 559 16.53 1.02 -25.87
C GLU A 559 17.22 2.16 -25.12
N GLN A 560 16.77 3.40 -25.34
CA GLN A 560 17.28 4.57 -24.62
C GLN A 560 16.96 4.49 -23.12
N MET A 561 15.75 4.09 -22.77
CA MET A 561 15.36 3.84 -21.38
C MET A 561 16.24 2.78 -20.71
N THR A 562 16.53 1.67 -21.41
CA THR A 562 17.43 0.62 -20.91
C THR A 562 18.83 1.17 -20.67
N LYS A 563 19.33 2.04 -21.56
CA LYS A 563 20.62 2.70 -21.37
C LYS A 563 20.61 3.58 -20.12
N GLU A 564 19.61 4.44 -19.96
CA GLU A 564 19.49 5.35 -18.82
C GLU A 564 19.41 4.59 -17.48
N VAL A 565 18.62 3.51 -17.44
CA VAL A 565 18.52 2.63 -16.26
C VAL A 565 19.86 2.00 -15.92
N ASN A 566 20.62 1.58 -16.94
CA ASN A 566 21.96 0.99 -16.73
C ASN A 566 23.00 2.02 -16.33
N ASP A 567 22.93 3.25 -16.84
CA ASP A 567 23.80 4.35 -16.43
C ASP A 567 23.58 4.67 -14.93
N TYR A 568 22.32 4.75 -14.49
CA TYR A 568 21.97 4.86 -13.07
C TYR A 568 22.47 3.66 -12.25
N TYR A 569 22.19 2.44 -12.71
CA TYR A 569 22.59 1.24 -11.99
C TYR A 569 24.11 1.09 -11.86
N ALA A 570 24.89 1.62 -12.82
CA ALA A 570 26.34 1.68 -12.73
C ALA A 570 26.80 2.73 -11.69
N SER A 571 26.18 3.91 -11.63
CA SER A 571 26.54 4.94 -10.65
C SER A 571 26.28 4.54 -9.20
N MET A 572 25.36 3.60 -8.97
CA MET A 572 25.10 3.06 -7.63
C MET A 572 26.18 2.07 -7.14
N LYS A 573 27.10 1.63 -8.01
CA LYS A 573 28.18 0.68 -7.66
C LYS A 573 29.53 1.36 -7.42
N GLU A 574 29.64 2.65 -7.71
CA GLU A 574 30.81 3.50 -7.46
C GLU A 574 30.74 4.08 -6.05
#